data_AF-A0A955CCJ4-F1
#
_entry.id   AF-A0A955CCJ4-F1
#
_cell.length_a   1.000
_cell.length_b   1.000
_cell.length_c   1.000
_cell.angle_alpha   90.00
_cell.angle_beta   90.00
_cell.angle_gamma   90.00
#
_symmetry.space_group_name_H-M   'P 1'
#
loop_
_entity.id
_entity.type
_entity.pdbx_description
1 polymer ?
#
loop_
_entity_poly.entity_id
_entity_poly.type
_entity_poly.pdbx_seq_one_letter_code
_entity_poly.pdbx_strand_id
1 'polypeptide(L)'
;MPTFPFPDLPSQFRQLLGQCRELYVSSGELAARDHAKLLQEPGERFVQLMDDLHRALLVKVFVSICEADRRWSANERFLGEVLIFHLWSQWLEGDVLREALADMSQRAMELKWYALVRPFDQIAPLRNRIGELESLVVRLCNLVARADGPITPTSAARIKSIQNELHLHLRSIPIDEPSEHEAAERAGPQAIQKTFDERDRLPALRREHQPLSTLPSAGDSPAPAHDAPPAQDQEKTAEELLADAFAELERLIGLDNIKEEVRTLANFIKVQKRRSEAGLPSSKLSLHMVFNGNPGTGKTTVARIVGKIY
;
A
#
# COMPACT_ATOMS: atom_id res chain seq x y z
N MET A 1 18.10 -1.24 -12.02
CA MET A 1 16.65 -1.02 -12.06
C MET A 1 16.10 -1.63 -13.34
N PRO A 2 14.92 -2.27 -13.30
CA PRO A 2 14.26 -2.78 -14.50
C PRO A 2 13.89 -1.63 -15.43
N THR A 3 14.04 -1.85 -16.73
CA THR A 3 13.60 -0.91 -17.76
C THR A 3 12.20 -1.29 -18.21
N PHE A 4 11.22 -0.48 -17.80
CA PHE A 4 9.85 -0.62 -18.27
C PHE A 4 9.69 -0.01 -19.66
N PRO A 5 8.99 -0.68 -20.60
CA PRO A 5 8.61 -0.07 -21.87
C PRO A 5 7.63 1.11 -21.69
N PHE A 6 6.95 1.16 -20.54
CA PHE A 6 6.07 2.25 -20.11
C PHE A 6 6.61 2.87 -18.81
N PRO A 7 7.26 4.07 -18.86
CA PRO A 7 7.98 4.64 -17.72
C PRO A 7 7.12 4.85 -16.45
N ASP A 8 5.85 5.20 -16.62
CA ASP A 8 4.94 5.51 -15.51
C ASP A 8 4.24 4.27 -14.92
N LEU A 9 4.49 3.08 -15.47
CA LEU A 9 3.77 1.86 -15.10
C LEU A 9 3.90 1.53 -13.60
N PRO A 10 5.09 1.58 -12.97
CA PRO A 10 5.20 1.36 -11.52
C PRO A 10 4.41 2.36 -10.68
N SER A 11 4.38 3.64 -11.08
CA SER A 11 3.65 4.69 -10.38
C SER A 11 2.14 4.46 -10.48
N GLN A 12 1.65 4.14 -11.68
CA GLN A 12 0.25 3.78 -11.92
C GLN A 12 -0.15 2.52 -11.13
N PHE A 13 0.75 1.53 -11.05
CA PHE A 13 0.52 0.32 -10.27
C PHE A 13 0.36 0.65 -8.79
N ARG A 14 1.28 1.43 -8.19
CA ARG A 14 1.16 1.88 -6.79
C ARG A 14 -0.15 2.63 -6.51
N GLN A 15 -0.56 3.52 -7.43
CA GLN A 15 -1.81 4.24 -7.31
C GLN A 15 -3.02 3.28 -7.27
N LEU A 16 -3.05 2.29 -8.16
CA LEU A 16 -4.12 1.28 -8.18
C LEU A 16 -4.15 0.40 -6.92
N LEU A 17 -2.98 0.03 -6.37
CA LEU A 17 -2.92 -0.70 -5.10
C LEU A 17 -3.57 0.12 -3.99
N GLY A 18 -3.24 1.42 -3.91
CA GLY A 18 -3.86 2.36 -2.98
C GLY A 18 -5.38 2.49 -3.15
N GLN A 19 -5.85 2.68 -4.40
CA GLN A 19 -7.28 2.76 -4.71
C GLN A 19 -8.04 1.48 -4.33
N CYS A 20 -7.43 0.31 -4.54
CA CYS A 20 -8.01 -0.97 -4.14
C CYS A 20 -8.18 -1.05 -2.62
N ARG A 21 -7.14 -0.69 -1.86
CA ARG A 21 -7.20 -0.64 -0.40
C ARG A 21 -8.27 0.34 0.09
N GLU A 22 -8.30 1.55 -0.46
CA GLU A 22 -9.27 2.58 -0.12
C GLU A 22 -10.71 2.11 -0.36
N LEU A 23 -10.97 1.46 -1.49
CA LEU A 23 -12.28 0.90 -1.80
C LEU A 23 -12.73 -0.11 -0.73
N TYR A 24 -11.86 -1.07 -0.37
CA TYR A 24 -12.20 -2.10 0.61
C TYR A 24 -12.38 -1.51 2.02
N VAL A 25 -11.43 -0.70 2.49
CA VAL A 25 -11.48 -0.14 3.85
C VAL A 25 -12.66 0.81 4.01
N SER A 26 -12.89 1.72 3.04
CA SER A 26 -14.04 2.63 3.09
C SER A 26 -15.38 1.89 2.99
N SER A 27 -15.44 0.77 2.27
CA SER A 27 -16.60 -0.13 2.26
C SER A 27 -16.81 -0.79 3.62
N GLY A 28 -15.75 -1.24 4.27
CA GLY A 28 -15.78 -1.77 5.63
C GLY A 28 -16.30 -0.74 6.64
N GLU A 29 -15.79 0.49 6.57
CA GLU A 29 -16.20 1.59 7.44
C GLU A 29 -17.66 1.98 7.22
N LEU A 30 -18.12 2.04 5.96
CA LEU A 30 -19.51 2.31 5.61
C LEU A 30 -20.44 1.25 6.22
N ALA A 31 -20.10 -0.04 6.05
CA ALA A 31 -20.89 -1.13 6.60
C ALA A 31 -20.89 -1.12 8.15
N ALA A 32 -19.74 -0.84 8.77
CA ALA A 32 -19.59 -0.78 10.22
C ALA A 32 -20.35 0.39 10.86
N ARG A 33 -20.40 1.55 10.20
CA ARG A 33 -21.08 2.75 10.73
C ARG A 33 -22.59 2.70 10.52
N ASP A 34 -23.03 2.46 9.29
CA ASP A 34 -24.41 2.68 8.89
C ASP A 34 -25.24 1.39 8.91
N HIS A 35 -24.57 0.23 8.92
CA HIS A 35 -25.20 -1.07 8.72
C HIS A 35 -24.67 -2.16 9.67
N ALA A 36 -24.23 -1.80 10.88
CA ALA A 36 -23.66 -2.71 11.86
C ALA A 36 -24.52 -3.96 12.15
N LYS A 37 -25.85 -3.87 12.01
CA LYS A 37 -26.80 -4.98 12.21
C LYS A 37 -26.69 -6.09 11.16
N LEU A 38 -26.11 -5.81 9.99
CA LEU A 38 -25.89 -6.79 8.91
C LEU A 38 -24.57 -7.55 9.07
N LEU A 39 -23.71 -7.13 10.01
CA LEU A 39 -22.42 -7.74 10.25
C LEU A 39 -22.53 -8.86 11.28
N GLN A 40 -21.81 -9.96 11.05
CA GLN A 40 -21.70 -11.07 11.99
C GLN A 40 -20.68 -10.80 13.10
N GLU A 41 -19.83 -9.78 12.93
CA GLU A 41 -18.73 -9.43 13.83
C GLU A 41 -18.76 -7.93 14.19
N PRO A 42 -18.04 -7.49 15.24
CA PRO A 42 -17.88 -6.07 15.55
C PRO A 42 -17.34 -5.28 14.34
N GLY A 43 -17.83 -4.05 14.15
CA GLY A 43 -17.47 -3.22 13.01
C GLY A 43 -15.96 -3.03 12.80
N GLU A 44 -15.18 -2.88 13.87
CA GLU A 44 -13.71 -2.80 13.79
C GLU A 44 -13.06 -4.06 13.21
N ARG A 45 -13.54 -5.26 13.60
CA ARG A 45 -13.05 -6.52 13.05
C ARG A 45 -13.43 -6.68 11.59
N PHE A 46 -14.64 -6.24 11.22
CA PHE A 46 -15.07 -6.26 9.83
C PHE A 46 -14.22 -5.33 8.94
N VAL A 47 -13.84 -4.15 9.43
CA VAL A 47 -12.91 -3.26 8.71
C VAL A 47 -11.54 -3.91 8.52
N GLN A 48 -11.02 -4.61 9.54
CA GLN A 48 -9.78 -5.38 9.44
C GLN A 48 -9.91 -6.50 8.41
N LEU A 49 -11.02 -7.25 8.42
CA LEU A 49 -11.31 -8.27 7.41
C LEU A 49 -11.31 -7.68 6.01
N MET A 50 -11.91 -6.50 5.80
CA MET A 50 -11.87 -5.81 4.50
C MET A 50 -10.44 -5.41 4.09
N ASP A 51 -9.61 -4.98 5.04
CA ASP A 51 -8.18 -4.77 4.79
C ASP A 51 -7.47 -6.09 4.44
N ASP A 52 -7.78 -7.22 5.07
CA ASP A 52 -7.13 -8.49 4.68
C ASP A 52 -7.63 -9.02 3.33
N LEU A 53 -8.91 -8.79 3.00
CA LEU A 53 -9.49 -9.15 1.70
C LEU A 53 -8.87 -8.37 0.54
N HIS A 54 -8.56 -7.08 0.71
CA HIS A 54 -7.88 -6.31 -0.34
C HIS A 54 -6.49 -6.91 -0.63
N ARG A 55 -5.75 -7.28 0.42
CA ARG A 55 -4.42 -7.91 0.26
C ARG A 55 -4.53 -9.21 -0.50
N ALA A 56 -5.49 -10.05 -0.11
CA ALA A 56 -5.78 -11.32 -0.76
C ALA A 56 -6.13 -11.15 -2.24
N LEU A 57 -6.97 -10.17 -2.57
CA LEU A 57 -7.33 -9.85 -3.95
C LEU A 57 -6.13 -9.42 -4.78
N LEU A 58 -5.31 -8.51 -4.27
CA LEU A 58 -4.14 -8.01 -5.00
C LEU A 58 -3.15 -9.13 -5.34
N VAL A 59 -2.88 -10.01 -4.37
CA VAL A 59 -2.02 -11.18 -4.59
C VAL A 59 -2.66 -12.13 -5.60
N LYS A 60 -3.95 -12.46 -5.45
CA LYS A 60 -4.66 -13.36 -6.37
C LYS A 60 -4.61 -12.85 -7.81
N VAL A 61 -4.89 -11.57 -8.02
CA VAL A 61 -4.84 -10.93 -9.34
C VAL A 61 -3.43 -11.00 -9.91
N PHE A 62 -2.43 -10.56 -9.13
CA PHE A 62 -1.04 -10.51 -9.57
C PHE A 62 -0.52 -11.88 -9.99
N VAL A 63 -0.66 -12.88 -9.11
CA VAL A 63 -0.23 -14.26 -9.35
C VAL A 63 -0.96 -14.87 -10.56
N SER A 64 -2.28 -14.67 -10.66
CA SER A 64 -3.07 -15.24 -11.76
C SER A 64 -2.59 -14.77 -13.13
N ILE A 65 -2.14 -13.51 -13.22
CA ILE A 65 -1.57 -12.94 -14.45
C ILE A 65 -0.14 -13.45 -14.70
N CYS A 66 0.76 -13.34 -13.72
CA CYS A 66 2.17 -13.74 -13.90
C CYS A 66 2.33 -15.26 -14.13
N GLU A 67 1.47 -16.11 -13.57
CA GLU A 67 1.49 -17.55 -13.83
C GLU A 67 1.03 -17.92 -15.25
N ALA A 68 0.32 -17.03 -15.97
CA ALA A 68 -0.13 -17.30 -17.33
C ALA A 68 1.04 -17.55 -18.30
N ASP A 69 2.15 -16.86 -18.08
CA ASP A 69 3.34 -16.93 -18.94
C ASP A 69 4.45 -17.85 -18.38
N ARG A 70 4.17 -18.52 -17.24
CA ARG A 70 5.01 -19.54 -16.55
C ARG A 70 6.46 -19.12 -16.25
N ARG A 71 6.77 -17.83 -16.31
CA ARG A 71 8.08 -17.25 -15.98
C ARG A 71 7.89 -15.83 -15.49
N TRP A 72 8.55 -15.50 -14.38
CA TRP A 72 8.56 -14.15 -13.86
C TRP A 72 9.68 -13.34 -14.50
N SER A 73 9.33 -12.33 -15.28
CA SER A 73 10.27 -11.39 -15.88
C SER A 73 10.92 -10.48 -14.84
N ALA A 74 11.92 -9.69 -15.25
CA ALA A 74 12.53 -8.70 -14.37
C ALA A 74 11.54 -7.59 -13.98
N ASN A 75 10.65 -7.20 -14.89
CA ASN A 75 9.65 -6.16 -14.66
C ASN A 75 8.54 -6.67 -13.74
N GLU A 76 8.08 -7.91 -13.94
CA GLU A 76 7.10 -8.55 -13.05
C GLU A 76 7.67 -8.74 -11.65
N ARG A 77 8.92 -9.17 -11.48
CA ARG A 77 9.55 -9.27 -10.15
C ARG A 77 9.56 -7.92 -9.43
N PHE A 78 9.87 -6.84 -10.14
CA PHE A 78 9.83 -5.50 -9.56
C PHE A 78 8.41 -5.06 -9.18
N LEU A 79 7.40 -5.36 -10.01
CA LEU A 79 6.01 -5.13 -9.62
C LEU A 79 5.62 -5.99 -8.40
N GLY A 80 6.17 -7.19 -8.29
CA GLY A 80 6.11 -8.03 -7.10
C GLY A 80 6.69 -7.33 -5.87
N GLU A 81 7.90 -6.77 -5.95
CA GLU A 81 8.49 -5.97 -4.87
C GLU A 81 7.60 -4.80 -4.45
N VAL A 82 7.04 -4.08 -5.42
CA VAL A 82 6.11 -2.97 -5.17
C VAL A 82 4.82 -3.46 -4.49
N LEU A 83 4.29 -4.61 -4.90
CA LEU A 83 3.13 -5.23 -4.28
C LEU A 83 3.44 -5.60 -2.83
N ILE A 84 4.53 -6.32 -2.59
CA ILE A 84 4.98 -6.75 -1.24
C ILE A 84 5.16 -5.55 -0.32
N PHE A 85 5.81 -4.49 -0.82
CA PHE A 85 5.95 -3.24 -0.08
C PHE A 85 4.59 -2.61 0.27
N HIS A 86 3.62 -2.63 -0.63
CA HIS A 86 2.27 -2.16 -0.33
C HIS A 86 1.57 -3.01 0.75
N LEU A 87 1.69 -4.33 0.68
CA LEU A 87 1.00 -5.24 1.58
C LEU A 87 1.57 -5.21 3.01
N TRP A 88 2.89 -5.09 3.14
CA TRP A 88 3.59 -5.25 4.43
C TRP A 88 4.48 -4.07 4.84
N SER A 89 4.54 -3.01 4.03
CA SER A 89 5.41 -1.85 4.28
C SER A 89 6.90 -2.21 4.43
N GLN A 90 7.34 -3.30 3.78
CA GLN A 90 8.72 -3.80 3.82
C GLN A 90 9.20 -4.20 2.43
N TRP A 91 10.48 -3.96 2.15
CA TRP A 91 11.14 -4.40 0.92
C TRP A 91 11.72 -5.80 1.15
N LEU A 92 11.36 -6.75 0.28
CA LEU A 92 12.00 -8.07 0.21
C LEU A 92 12.87 -8.11 -1.04
N GLU A 93 14.12 -8.58 -0.89
CA GLU A 93 15.08 -8.66 -2.00
C GLU A 93 15.54 -10.10 -2.24
N GLY A 94 15.93 -10.40 -3.47
CA GLY A 94 16.66 -11.63 -3.84
C GLY A 94 15.88 -12.93 -3.62
N ASP A 95 16.51 -13.89 -2.95
CA ASP A 95 15.95 -15.24 -2.75
C ASP A 95 14.77 -15.25 -1.77
N VAL A 96 14.78 -14.36 -0.77
CA VAL A 96 13.71 -14.24 0.22
C VAL A 96 12.41 -13.77 -0.42
N LEU A 97 12.50 -12.83 -1.36
CA LEU A 97 11.35 -12.40 -2.17
C LEU A 97 10.79 -13.56 -2.98
N ARG A 98 11.65 -14.37 -3.60
CA ARG A 98 11.22 -15.53 -4.40
C ARG A 98 10.51 -16.59 -3.56
N GLU A 99 11.05 -16.92 -2.40
CA GLU A 99 10.43 -17.87 -1.47
C GLU A 99 9.09 -17.36 -0.95
N ALA A 100 9.04 -16.11 -0.48
CA ALA A 100 7.81 -15.49 -0.01
C ALA A 100 6.73 -15.45 -1.11
N LEU A 101 7.11 -15.03 -2.32
CA LEU A 101 6.18 -15.00 -3.45
C LEU A 101 5.74 -16.40 -3.89
N ALA A 102 6.60 -17.41 -3.83
CA ALA A 102 6.25 -18.79 -4.17
C ALA A 102 5.22 -19.36 -3.17
N ASP A 103 5.45 -19.17 -1.88
CA ASP A 103 4.52 -19.57 -0.82
C ASP A 103 3.18 -18.81 -0.94
N MET A 104 3.23 -17.52 -1.25
CA MET A 104 2.05 -16.72 -1.54
C MET A 104 1.34 -17.19 -2.81
N SER A 105 2.08 -17.55 -3.87
CA SER A 105 1.53 -18.02 -5.16
C SER A 105 0.66 -19.24 -4.94
N GLN A 106 1.20 -20.22 -4.21
CA GLN A 106 0.50 -21.48 -3.94
C GLN A 106 -0.78 -21.24 -3.14
N ARG A 107 -0.71 -20.46 -2.06
CA ARG A 107 -1.89 -20.13 -1.23
C ARG A 107 -2.92 -19.28 -1.98
N ALA A 108 -2.44 -18.32 -2.79
CA ALA A 108 -3.30 -17.50 -3.62
C ALA A 108 -4.04 -18.33 -4.67
N MET A 109 -3.40 -19.35 -5.25
CA MET A 109 -4.07 -20.23 -6.20
C MET A 109 -5.23 -21.02 -5.59
N GLU A 110 -5.14 -21.40 -4.32
CA GLU A 110 -6.23 -22.08 -3.59
C GLU A 110 -7.39 -21.14 -3.18
N LEU A 111 -7.15 -19.83 -3.07
CA LEU A 111 -8.18 -18.86 -2.73
C LEU A 111 -9.23 -18.75 -3.85
N LYS A 112 -10.51 -18.93 -3.48
CA LYS A 112 -11.66 -18.73 -4.38
C LYS A 112 -11.95 -17.24 -4.57
N TRP A 113 -12.25 -16.82 -5.79
CA TRP A 113 -12.62 -15.42 -6.09
C TRP A 113 -13.84 -14.95 -5.31
N TYR A 114 -14.86 -15.80 -5.16
CA TYR A 114 -16.05 -15.45 -4.36
C TYR A 114 -15.69 -15.03 -2.94
N ALA A 115 -14.77 -15.73 -2.27
CA ALA A 115 -14.39 -15.41 -0.90
C ALA A 115 -13.83 -13.98 -0.76
N LEU A 116 -13.14 -13.49 -1.79
CA LEU A 116 -12.50 -12.17 -1.84
C LEU A 116 -13.52 -11.04 -2.00
N VAL A 117 -14.59 -11.30 -2.76
CA VAL A 117 -15.59 -10.29 -3.12
C VAL A 117 -16.93 -10.48 -2.39
N ARG A 118 -17.08 -11.55 -1.62
CA ARG A 118 -18.29 -11.94 -0.88
C ARG A 118 -18.96 -10.79 -0.13
N PRO A 119 -18.24 -9.90 0.59
CA PRO A 119 -18.90 -8.80 1.29
C PRO A 119 -19.65 -7.85 0.37
N PHE A 120 -19.18 -7.64 -0.86
CA PHE A 120 -19.82 -6.75 -1.84
C PHE A 120 -21.14 -7.33 -2.37
N ASP A 121 -21.28 -8.66 -2.38
CA ASP A 121 -22.52 -9.35 -2.73
C ASP A 121 -23.51 -9.41 -1.55
N GLN A 122 -23.03 -9.80 -0.36
CA GLN A 122 -23.90 -10.08 0.79
C GLN A 122 -24.39 -8.83 1.53
N ILE A 123 -23.64 -7.73 1.47
CA ILE A 123 -24.00 -6.48 2.16
C ILE A 123 -24.58 -5.52 1.12
N ALA A 124 -25.91 -5.39 1.13
CA ALA A 124 -26.65 -4.61 0.12
C ALA A 124 -26.09 -3.20 -0.16
N PRO A 125 -25.68 -2.39 0.85
CA PRO A 125 -25.02 -1.10 0.64
C PRO A 125 -23.73 -1.15 -0.20
N LEU A 126 -22.97 -2.25 -0.12
CA LEU A 126 -21.71 -2.42 -0.83
C LEU A 126 -21.91 -2.78 -2.30
N ARG A 127 -23.09 -3.25 -2.69
CA ARG A 127 -23.40 -3.57 -4.10
C ARG A 127 -23.24 -2.37 -5.03
N ASN A 128 -23.47 -1.16 -4.52
CA ASN A 128 -23.27 0.08 -5.29
C ASN A 128 -21.81 0.33 -5.67
N ARG A 129 -20.86 -0.37 -5.03
CA ARG A 129 -19.42 -0.25 -5.27
C ARG A 129 -18.85 -1.37 -6.15
N ILE A 130 -19.68 -2.32 -6.58
CA ILE A 130 -19.26 -3.45 -7.44
C ILE A 130 -18.65 -2.96 -8.76
N GLY A 131 -19.24 -1.95 -9.40
CA GLY A 131 -18.71 -1.43 -10.67
C GLY A 131 -17.32 -0.79 -10.52
N GLU A 132 -17.05 -0.17 -9.37
CA GLU A 132 -15.73 0.37 -9.04
C GLU A 132 -14.71 -0.75 -8.81
N LEU A 133 -15.11 -1.80 -8.08
CA LEU A 133 -14.29 -2.99 -7.86
C LEU A 133 -13.92 -3.69 -9.18
N GLU A 134 -14.91 -3.97 -10.04
CA GLU A 134 -14.69 -4.56 -11.36
C GLU A 134 -13.69 -3.72 -12.17
N SER A 135 -13.86 -2.39 -12.18
CA SER A 135 -12.98 -1.48 -12.91
C SER A 135 -11.54 -1.50 -12.37
N LEU A 136 -11.36 -1.52 -11.05
CA LEU A 136 -10.03 -1.59 -10.43
C LEU A 136 -9.31 -2.89 -10.73
N VAL A 137 -10.01 -4.03 -10.61
CA VAL A 137 -9.42 -5.35 -10.91
C VAL A 137 -8.97 -5.41 -12.37
N VAL A 138 -9.78 -4.92 -13.30
CA VAL A 138 -9.43 -4.91 -14.73
C VAL A 138 -8.24 -4.00 -15.02
N ARG A 139 -8.16 -2.82 -14.38
CA ARG A 139 -7.01 -1.92 -14.53
C ARG A 139 -5.73 -2.55 -13.96
N LEU A 140 -5.81 -3.21 -12.80
CA LEU A 140 -4.69 -3.95 -12.19
C LEU A 140 -4.19 -5.06 -13.12
N CYS A 141 -5.11 -5.91 -13.60
CA CYS A 141 -4.81 -6.98 -14.54
C CYS A 141 -4.08 -6.46 -15.79
N ASN A 142 -4.58 -5.37 -16.38
CA ASN A 142 -3.99 -4.76 -17.57
C ASN A 142 -2.60 -4.15 -17.31
N LEU A 143 -2.35 -3.56 -16.14
CA LEU A 143 -1.02 -3.03 -15.81
C LEU A 143 0.00 -4.15 -15.60
N VAL A 144 -0.37 -5.21 -14.87
CA VAL A 144 0.52 -6.35 -14.64
C VAL A 144 0.85 -7.04 -15.97
N ALA A 145 -0.16 -7.30 -16.81
CA ALA A 145 0.04 -7.90 -18.13
C ALA A 145 0.84 -7.03 -19.12
N ARG A 146 1.02 -5.74 -18.83
CA ARG A 146 1.83 -4.81 -19.64
C ARG A 146 3.25 -4.61 -19.11
N ALA A 147 3.63 -5.31 -18.04
CA ALA A 147 4.94 -5.14 -17.40
C ALA A 147 6.09 -5.26 -18.42
N ASP A 148 5.98 -6.19 -19.37
CA ASP A 148 7.01 -6.46 -20.38
C ASP A 148 6.72 -5.87 -21.77
N GLY A 149 5.60 -5.16 -21.95
CA GLY A 149 5.23 -4.55 -23.23
C GLY A 149 3.75 -4.70 -23.59
N PRO A 150 3.41 -4.84 -24.88
CA PRO A 150 2.04 -5.09 -25.30
C PRO A 150 1.47 -6.38 -24.69
N ILE A 151 0.19 -6.36 -24.33
CA ILE A 151 -0.50 -7.51 -23.73
C ILE A 151 -0.46 -8.69 -24.71
N THR A 152 0.04 -9.83 -24.23
CA THR A 152 0.10 -11.06 -25.03
C THR A 152 -1.28 -11.73 -25.11
N PRO A 153 -1.52 -12.61 -26.10
CA PRO A 153 -2.78 -13.36 -26.19
C PRO A 153 -3.06 -14.23 -24.96
N THR A 154 -2.02 -14.78 -24.32
CA THR A 154 -2.11 -15.60 -23.10
C THR A 154 -2.57 -14.76 -21.91
N SER A 155 -1.93 -13.61 -21.66
CA SER A 155 -2.36 -12.71 -20.59
C SER A 155 -3.76 -12.16 -20.88
N ALA A 156 -4.07 -11.77 -22.13
CA ALA A 156 -5.40 -11.29 -22.51
C ALA A 156 -6.52 -12.32 -22.23
N ALA A 157 -6.28 -13.60 -22.56
CA ALA A 157 -7.20 -14.69 -22.24
C ALA A 157 -7.39 -14.84 -20.73
N ARG A 158 -6.31 -14.70 -19.94
CA ARG A 158 -6.38 -14.76 -18.48
C ARG A 158 -7.15 -13.57 -17.89
N ILE A 159 -6.94 -12.36 -18.38
CA ILE A 159 -7.70 -11.17 -17.95
C ILE A 159 -9.20 -11.41 -18.17
N LYS A 160 -9.58 -11.94 -19.33
CA LYS A 160 -10.98 -12.28 -19.63
C LYS A 160 -11.53 -13.37 -18.71
N SER A 161 -10.73 -14.38 -18.35
CA SER A 161 -11.12 -15.41 -17.37
C SER A 161 -11.42 -14.79 -16.01
N ILE A 162 -10.52 -13.93 -15.51
CA ILE A 162 -10.69 -13.24 -14.22
C ILE A 162 -11.94 -12.36 -14.23
N GLN A 163 -12.17 -11.61 -15.32
CA GLN A 163 -13.38 -10.79 -15.50
C GLN A 163 -14.64 -11.64 -15.44
N ASN A 164 -14.67 -12.77 -16.14
CA ASN A 164 -15.83 -13.67 -16.15
C ASN A 164 -16.09 -14.26 -14.76
N GLU A 165 -15.05 -14.67 -14.03
CA GLU A 165 -15.18 -15.22 -12.67
C GLU A 165 -15.70 -14.16 -11.68
N LEU A 166 -15.19 -12.93 -11.71
CA LEU A 166 -15.72 -11.83 -10.90
C LEU A 166 -17.18 -11.52 -11.24
N HIS A 167 -17.49 -11.44 -12.54
CA HIS A 167 -18.83 -11.12 -13.01
C HIS A 167 -19.86 -12.17 -12.61
N LEU A 168 -19.49 -13.44 -12.72
CA LEU A 168 -20.32 -14.57 -12.32
C LEU A 168 -20.73 -14.44 -10.85
N HIS A 169 -19.79 -14.07 -9.98
CA HIS A 169 -20.00 -13.96 -8.54
C HIS A 169 -20.71 -12.69 -8.08
N LEU A 170 -20.70 -11.61 -8.88
CA LEU A 170 -21.21 -10.30 -8.49
C LEU A 170 -22.53 -9.92 -9.16
N ARG A 171 -23.03 -10.72 -10.12
CA ARG A 171 -24.29 -10.43 -10.85
C ARG A 171 -25.36 -11.52 -10.80
N SER A 172 -25.11 -12.67 -10.19
CA SER A 172 -26.15 -13.69 -10.05
C SER A 172 -27.24 -13.24 -9.06
N ILE A 173 -28.47 -13.11 -9.55
CA ILE A 173 -29.66 -13.30 -8.71
C ILE A 173 -29.61 -14.77 -8.27
N PRO A 174 -29.59 -15.08 -6.97
CA PRO A 174 -29.20 -16.41 -6.50
C PRO A 174 -30.21 -17.47 -6.97
N ILE A 175 -29.77 -18.32 -7.89
CA ILE A 175 -30.20 -19.72 -8.01
C ILE A 175 -28.91 -20.54 -8.20
N ASP A 176 -28.05 -20.58 -7.18
CA ASP A 176 -26.89 -21.48 -7.16
C ASP A 176 -26.97 -22.42 -5.95
N GLU A 177 -26.50 -23.66 -6.15
CA GLU A 177 -26.62 -24.78 -5.23
C GLU A 177 -25.87 -24.54 -3.89
N PRO A 178 -26.42 -24.99 -2.75
CA PRO A 178 -25.86 -24.76 -1.40
C PRO A 178 -24.37 -25.14 -1.22
N SER A 179 -23.85 -26.04 -2.04
CA SER A 179 -22.52 -26.65 -1.87
C SER A 179 -21.35 -25.68 -2.13
N GLU A 180 -21.49 -24.72 -3.04
CA GLU A 180 -20.42 -23.77 -3.35
C GLU A 180 -20.25 -22.71 -2.26
N HIS A 181 -21.38 -22.26 -1.69
CA HIS A 181 -21.45 -21.34 -0.54
C HIS A 181 -20.80 -21.96 0.69
N GLU A 182 -21.13 -23.22 1.00
CA GLU A 182 -20.55 -23.95 2.13
C GLU A 182 -19.05 -24.21 2.00
N ALA A 183 -18.55 -24.42 0.77
CA ALA A 183 -17.12 -24.60 0.51
C ALA A 183 -16.34 -23.27 0.63
N ALA A 184 -16.94 -22.15 0.23
CA ALA A 184 -16.36 -20.82 0.43
C ALA A 184 -16.38 -20.40 1.91
N GLU A 185 -17.41 -20.79 2.66
CA GLU A 185 -17.47 -20.62 4.13
C GLU A 185 -16.39 -21.42 4.86
N ARG A 186 -16.11 -22.65 4.41
CA ARG A 186 -15.00 -23.47 4.93
C ARG A 186 -13.63 -22.88 4.61
N ALA A 187 -13.48 -22.22 3.47
CA ALA A 187 -12.27 -21.46 3.10
C ALA A 187 -12.18 -20.08 3.79
N GLY A 188 -12.95 -19.86 4.86
CA GLY A 188 -13.29 -18.56 5.44
C GLY A 188 -12.14 -17.69 5.99
N PRO A 189 -12.47 -16.72 6.86
CA PRO A 189 -11.55 -15.69 7.35
C PRO A 189 -10.23 -16.25 7.89
N GLN A 190 -10.22 -17.46 8.45
CA GLN A 190 -9.01 -18.11 8.95
C GLN A 190 -8.01 -18.53 7.86
N ALA A 191 -8.45 -18.86 6.64
CA ALA A 191 -7.53 -19.18 5.54
C ALA A 191 -6.91 -17.89 4.98
N ILE A 192 -7.71 -16.82 4.86
CA ILE A 192 -7.25 -15.48 4.50
C ILE A 192 -6.29 -14.96 5.57
N GLN A 193 -6.71 -15.03 6.84
CA GLN A 193 -5.88 -14.68 7.98
C GLN A 193 -4.58 -15.49 7.96
N LYS A 194 -4.59 -16.83 7.85
CA LYS A 194 -3.36 -17.65 7.73
C LYS A 194 -2.48 -17.31 6.53
N THR A 195 -3.06 -16.81 5.43
CA THR A 195 -2.29 -16.34 4.27
C THR A 195 -1.49 -15.08 4.60
N PHE A 196 -1.98 -14.25 5.54
CA PHE A 196 -1.38 -12.96 5.92
C PHE A 196 -0.90 -12.86 7.38
N ASP A 197 -1.14 -13.87 8.23
CA ASP A 197 -0.77 -13.95 9.67
C ASP A 197 0.70 -14.32 9.89
N GLU A 198 1.49 -14.28 8.84
CA GLU A 198 2.93 -14.51 8.87
C GLU A 198 3.72 -13.20 8.92
N ARG A 199 3.26 -12.22 9.72
CA ARG A 199 4.14 -11.10 10.14
C ARG A 199 5.44 -11.60 10.81
N ASP A 200 5.43 -12.83 11.34
CA ASP A 200 6.54 -13.43 12.10
C ASP A 200 7.27 -14.60 11.40
N ARG A 201 6.85 -15.05 10.20
CA ARG A 201 7.38 -16.30 9.60
C ARG A 201 8.24 -16.16 8.35
N LEU A 202 8.54 -14.95 7.88
CA LEU A 202 9.63 -14.77 6.91
C LEU A 202 10.95 -15.20 7.57
N PRO A 203 11.67 -16.22 7.06
CA PRO A 203 12.90 -16.70 7.68
C PRO A 203 14.07 -15.75 7.36
N ALA A 204 14.14 -14.61 8.05
CA ALA A 204 15.34 -13.78 8.15
C ALA A 204 15.33 -12.78 9.33
N LEU A 205 14.46 -12.96 10.34
CA LEU A 205 14.35 -12.02 11.47
C LEU A 205 15.32 -12.28 12.63
N ARG A 206 16.45 -12.96 12.38
CA ARG A 206 17.48 -13.13 13.42
C ARG A 206 18.89 -13.28 12.86
N ARG A 207 19.52 -12.16 12.50
CA ARG A 207 20.97 -12.00 12.68
C ARG A 207 21.27 -10.64 13.31
N GLU A 208 21.51 -10.72 14.61
CA GLU A 208 22.48 -9.96 15.39
C GLU A 208 22.33 -8.43 15.45
N HIS A 209 21.64 -8.01 16.51
CA HIS A 209 22.12 -6.90 17.31
C HIS A 209 23.59 -7.17 17.71
N GLN A 210 24.54 -6.51 17.05
CA GLN A 210 25.82 -6.20 17.65
C GLN A 210 25.76 -4.73 18.11
N PRO A 211 25.84 -4.45 19.42
CA PRO A 211 26.03 -3.07 19.87
C PRO A 211 27.45 -2.64 19.49
N LEU A 212 27.60 -1.76 18.50
CA LEU A 212 28.86 -1.06 18.32
C LEU A 212 29.05 -0.09 19.50
N SER A 213 29.78 -0.55 20.51
CA SER A 213 30.44 0.30 21.49
C SER A 213 31.95 0.16 21.32
N THR A 214 32.60 1.33 21.36
CA THR A 214 34.03 1.60 21.62
C THR A 214 34.98 1.71 20.42
N LEU A 215 35.43 2.95 20.17
CA LEU A 215 36.80 3.51 20.31
C LEU A 215 36.98 4.74 19.37
N PRO A 216 37.97 5.63 19.56
CA PRO A 216 38.25 6.51 20.70
C PRO A 216 38.31 8.01 20.31
N SER A 217 38.48 8.87 21.33
CA SER A 217 38.63 10.33 21.28
C SER A 217 40.01 10.80 20.79
N ALA A 218 40.04 11.94 20.08
CA ALA A 218 41.07 13.02 19.98
C ALA A 218 41.03 13.62 18.55
N GLY A 219 41.05 14.92 18.25
CA GLY A 219 41.22 16.17 18.98
C GLY A 219 41.35 17.31 17.94
N ASP A 220 41.13 18.55 18.39
CA ASP A 220 41.49 19.86 17.80
C ASP A 220 40.86 20.38 16.47
N SER A 221 39.85 21.26 16.64
CA SER A 221 39.76 22.70 16.26
C SER A 221 40.44 23.27 14.99
N PRO A 222 40.05 24.47 14.46
CA PRO A 222 38.90 25.34 14.76
C PRO A 222 38.11 25.83 13.51
N ALA A 223 37.00 26.53 13.78
CA ALA A 223 36.17 27.30 12.84
C ALA A 223 36.93 28.44 12.12
N PRO A 224 36.27 29.08 11.13
CA PRO A 224 36.11 30.53 11.25
C PRO A 224 34.66 31.01 11.07
N ALA A 225 34.37 32.05 11.84
CA ALA A 225 33.15 32.83 11.88
C ALA A 225 33.07 33.86 10.73
N HIS A 226 31.91 34.53 10.68
CA HIS A 226 31.51 35.78 10.00
C HIS A 226 30.26 35.53 9.15
N ASP A 227 29.17 36.30 9.19
CA ASP A 227 28.77 37.47 9.96
C ASP A 227 27.23 37.48 9.94
N ALA A 228 26.61 37.84 11.05
CA ALA A 228 25.25 38.36 11.09
C ALA A 228 25.34 39.83 11.54
N PRO A 229 24.52 40.73 10.97
CA PRO A 229 23.63 41.48 11.85
C PRO A 229 22.28 41.85 11.14
N PRO A 230 21.32 42.53 11.78
CA PRO A 230 20.28 41.92 12.62
C PRO A 230 18.85 42.37 12.22
N ALA A 231 17.81 41.61 12.54
CA ALA A 231 16.43 42.12 12.49
C ALA A 231 15.48 41.35 13.43
N GLN A 232 15.27 41.99 14.59
CA GLN A 232 14.21 41.95 15.59
C GLN A 232 12.97 41.03 15.38
N ASP A 233 12.80 40.13 16.36
CA ASP A 233 11.62 39.87 17.20
C ASP A 233 10.23 39.70 16.59
N GLN A 234 9.85 38.43 16.46
CA GLN A 234 8.69 37.85 17.15
C GLN A 234 9.06 36.41 17.55
N GLU A 235 8.99 36.04 18.84
CA GLU A 235 9.05 34.62 19.25
C GLU A 235 7.81 33.92 18.69
N LYS A 236 7.89 33.48 17.43
CA LYS A 236 6.85 32.68 16.80
C LYS A 236 6.78 31.35 17.55
N THR A 237 5.58 31.01 17.99
CA THR A 237 5.28 29.70 18.58
C THR A 237 5.60 28.59 17.56
N ALA A 238 5.89 27.38 18.04
CA ALA A 238 6.18 26.24 17.16
C ALA A 238 5.04 25.95 16.17
N GLU A 239 3.80 26.30 16.53
CA GLU A 239 2.62 26.18 15.66
C GLU A 239 2.61 27.22 14.54
N GLU A 240 3.03 28.46 14.82
CA GLU A 240 3.17 29.53 13.82
C GLU A 240 4.31 29.24 12.83
N LEU A 241 5.44 28.69 13.31
CA LEU A 241 6.54 28.26 12.45
C LEU A 241 6.15 27.12 11.51
N LEU A 242 5.34 26.17 12.01
CA LEU A 242 4.80 25.07 11.22
C LEU A 242 3.83 25.60 10.14
N ALA A 243 2.91 26.50 10.52
CA ALA A 243 1.96 27.11 9.60
C ALA A 243 2.67 27.92 8.50
N ASP A 244 3.71 28.67 8.86
CA ASP A 244 4.53 29.41 7.91
C ASP A 244 5.26 28.49 6.93
N ALA A 245 5.79 27.35 7.39
CA ALA A 245 6.45 26.37 6.54
C ALA A 245 5.49 25.71 5.55
N PHE A 246 4.25 25.39 5.97
CA PHE A 246 3.21 24.95 5.06
C PHE A 246 2.83 26.03 4.05
N ALA A 247 2.68 27.29 4.47
CA ALA A 247 2.39 28.39 3.57
C ALA A 247 3.54 28.67 2.57
N GLU A 248 4.79 28.44 2.96
CA GLU A 248 5.95 28.47 2.07
C GLU A 248 5.88 27.37 1.01
N LEU A 249 5.46 26.15 1.39
CA LEU A 249 5.24 25.03 0.47
C LEU A 249 4.12 25.32 -0.53
N GLU A 250 3.00 25.90 -0.08
CA GLU A 250 1.85 26.22 -0.94
C GLU A 250 2.17 27.28 -2.00
N ARG A 251 3.05 28.23 -1.67
CA ARG A 251 3.49 29.31 -2.57
C ARG A 251 4.34 28.83 -3.75
N LEU A 252 4.89 27.62 -3.69
CA LEU A 252 5.61 27.03 -4.83
C LEU A 252 4.62 26.68 -5.95
N ILE A 253 4.90 27.14 -7.16
CA ILE A 253 4.07 26.88 -8.34
C ILE A 253 4.25 25.42 -8.78
N GLY A 254 3.14 24.68 -8.91
CA GLY A 254 3.13 23.25 -9.18
C GLY A 254 3.42 22.39 -7.95
N LEU A 255 3.94 21.17 -8.17
CA LEU A 255 4.30 20.19 -7.13
C LEU A 255 3.09 19.64 -6.33
N ASP A 256 1.90 19.57 -6.93
CA ASP A 256 0.66 19.17 -6.23
C ASP A 256 0.78 17.81 -5.53
N ASN A 257 1.39 16.82 -6.19
CA ASN A 257 1.67 15.51 -5.60
C ASN A 257 2.56 15.61 -4.34
N ILE A 258 3.59 16.47 -4.36
CA ILE A 258 4.48 16.67 -3.20
C ILE A 258 3.73 17.38 -2.08
N LYS A 259 2.89 18.37 -2.39
CA LYS A 259 2.06 19.07 -1.41
C LYS A 259 1.10 18.09 -0.72
N GLU A 260 0.47 17.19 -1.49
CA GLU A 260 -0.39 16.15 -0.94
C GLU A 260 0.36 15.12 -0.08
N GLU A 261 1.55 14.68 -0.51
CA GLU A 261 2.40 13.77 0.27
C GLU A 261 2.84 14.40 1.60
N VAL A 262 3.27 15.67 1.58
CA VAL A 262 3.69 16.38 2.80
C VAL A 262 2.50 16.59 3.75
N ARG A 263 1.30 16.91 3.24
CA ARG A 263 0.08 17.00 4.06
C ARG A 263 -0.32 15.66 4.65
N THR A 264 -0.25 14.58 3.86
CA THR A 264 -0.56 13.22 4.32
C THR A 264 0.39 12.79 5.43
N LEU A 265 1.69 13.02 5.26
CA LEU A 265 2.71 12.71 6.24
C LEU A 265 2.50 13.51 7.55
N ALA A 266 2.18 14.80 7.45
CA ALA A 266 1.91 15.63 8.62
C ALA A 266 0.65 15.19 9.37
N ASN A 267 -0.41 14.84 8.66
CA ASN A 267 -1.63 14.27 9.24
C ASN A 267 -1.35 12.94 9.95
N PHE A 268 -0.52 12.09 9.34
CA PHE A 268 -0.10 10.84 9.95
C PHE A 268 0.67 11.06 11.24
N ILE A 269 1.66 11.98 11.25
CA ILE A 269 2.42 12.32 12.48
C ILE A 269 1.50 12.89 13.55
N LYS A 270 0.54 13.74 13.18
CA LYS A 270 -0.46 14.31 14.10
C LYS A 270 -1.31 13.21 14.75
N VAL A 271 -1.74 12.22 13.98
CA VAL A 271 -2.47 11.05 14.50
C VAL A 271 -1.58 10.21 15.42
N GLN A 272 -0.32 9.96 15.04
CA GLN A 272 0.60 9.19 15.88
C GLN A 272 0.92 9.90 17.21
N LYS A 273 1.06 11.22 17.19
CA LYS A 273 1.25 12.02 18.41
C LYS A 273 0.03 11.89 19.34
N ARG A 274 -1.19 12.05 18.81
CA ARG A 274 -2.43 11.85 19.58
C ARG A 274 -2.57 10.44 20.13
N ARG A 275 -2.17 9.41 19.38
CA ARG A 275 -2.17 8.02 19.84
C ARG A 275 -1.18 7.82 20.99
N SER A 276 0.02 8.39 20.87
CA SER A 276 1.04 8.34 21.93
C SER A 276 0.58 9.06 23.20
N GLU A 277 -0.02 10.24 23.08
CA GLU A 277 -0.59 11.00 24.21
C GLU A 277 -1.74 10.24 24.89
N ALA A 278 -2.51 9.46 24.12
CA ALA A 278 -3.58 8.59 24.62
C ALA A 278 -3.09 7.22 25.15
N GLY A 279 -1.77 6.97 25.21
CA GLY A 279 -1.20 5.70 25.67
C GLY A 279 -1.46 4.51 24.73
N LEU A 280 -1.84 4.76 23.47
CA LEU A 280 -2.08 3.75 22.46
C LEU A 280 -0.78 3.38 21.73
N PRO A 281 -0.67 2.16 21.17
CA PRO A 281 0.48 1.77 20.36
C PRO A 281 0.70 2.76 19.21
N SER A 282 1.90 3.33 19.16
CA SER A 282 2.37 4.26 18.12
C SER A 282 3.64 3.69 17.46
N SER A 283 3.74 3.85 16.14
CA SER A 283 4.92 3.41 15.39
C SER A 283 5.96 4.53 15.37
N LYS A 284 7.23 4.21 15.69
CA LYS A 284 8.34 5.16 15.50
C LYS A 284 8.58 5.39 14.02
N LEU A 285 8.40 6.62 13.57
CA LEU A 285 8.58 7.00 12.18
C LEU A 285 10.04 7.42 11.93
N SER A 286 10.67 6.83 10.92
CA SER A 286 11.95 7.32 10.39
C SER A 286 11.65 8.31 9.26
N LEU A 287 12.14 9.54 9.38
CA LEU A 287 11.82 10.67 8.48
C LEU A 287 12.87 10.89 7.38
N HIS A 288 13.58 9.85 6.96
CA HIS A 288 14.55 9.96 5.88
C HIS A 288 13.83 10.09 4.53
N MET A 289 14.11 11.17 3.79
CA MET A 289 13.50 11.45 2.50
C MET A 289 14.56 11.64 1.40
N VAL A 290 14.26 11.16 0.20
CA VAL A 290 15.09 11.34 -0.99
C VAL A 290 14.29 12.12 -2.03
N PHE A 291 14.79 13.28 -2.43
CA PHE A 291 14.19 14.10 -3.48
C PHE A 291 14.85 13.78 -4.82
N ASN A 292 14.10 13.24 -5.79
CA ASN A 292 14.59 12.90 -7.12
C ASN A 292 13.91 13.74 -8.23
N GLY A 293 14.65 14.10 -9.28
CA GLY A 293 14.15 14.88 -10.41
C GLY A 293 15.22 15.72 -11.11
N ASN A 294 14.88 16.28 -12.28
CA ASN A 294 15.80 17.06 -13.13
C ASN A 294 16.42 18.26 -12.39
N PRO A 295 17.67 18.66 -12.69
CA PRO A 295 18.27 19.87 -12.11
C PRO A 295 17.35 21.09 -12.29
N GLY A 296 17.23 21.93 -11.25
CA GLY A 296 16.37 23.13 -11.29
C GLY A 296 14.90 22.95 -10.89
N THR A 297 14.42 21.72 -10.61
CA THR A 297 13.01 21.47 -10.21
C THR A 297 12.69 21.74 -8.73
N GLY A 298 13.46 22.59 -8.05
CA GLY A 298 13.16 23.01 -6.67
C GLY A 298 13.40 21.97 -5.56
N LYS A 299 14.01 20.81 -5.84
CA LYS A 299 14.29 19.74 -4.85
C LYS A 299 14.91 20.23 -3.54
N THR A 300 15.96 21.06 -3.63
CA THR A 300 16.66 21.62 -2.47
C THR A 300 15.77 22.61 -1.69
N THR A 301 14.92 23.34 -2.41
CA THR A 301 13.95 24.28 -1.82
C THR A 301 12.88 23.52 -1.04
N VAL A 302 12.31 22.46 -1.63
CA VAL A 302 11.33 21.59 -0.97
C VAL A 302 11.95 20.90 0.24
N ALA A 303 13.16 20.35 0.12
CA ALA A 303 13.86 19.71 1.23
C ALA A 303 14.05 20.64 2.43
N ARG A 304 14.38 21.92 2.17
CA ARG A 304 14.52 22.93 3.22
C ARG A 304 13.20 23.25 3.91
N ILE A 305 12.10 23.34 3.15
CA ILE A 305 10.76 23.62 3.70
C ILE A 305 10.27 22.43 4.53
N VAL A 306 10.44 21.21 4.01
CA VAL A 306 10.07 19.98 4.71
C VAL A 306 10.89 19.80 6.01
N GLY A 307 12.17 20.17 6.00
CA GLY A 307 12.99 20.19 7.21
C GLY A 307 12.61 21.25 8.26
N LYS A 308 11.72 22.20 7.92
CA LYS A 308 11.11 23.12 8.90
C LYS A 308 9.80 22.56 9.48
N ILE A 309 9.15 21.64 8.75
CA ILE A 309 7.87 21.03 9.13
C ILE A 309 8.07 19.91 10.17
N TYR A 310 9.22 19.25 10.16
CA TYR A 310 9.57 18.10 11.00
C TYR A 310 10.82 18.35 11.81
#